data_AF-A0A0N4XHS1-F1
#
_entry.id   AF-A0A0N4XHS1-F1
#
_cell.length_a   1.000
_cell.length_b   1.000
_cell.length_c   1.000
_cell.angle_alpha   90.00
_cell.angle_beta   90.00
_cell.angle_gamma   90.00
#
_symmetry.space_group_name_H-M   'P 1'
#
loop_
_entity.id
_entity.type
_entity.pdbx_description
1 polymer ?
#
loop_
_entity_poly.entity_id
_entity_poly.type
_entity_poly.pdbx_seq_one_letter_code
_entity_poly.pdbx_strand_id
1 'polypeptide(L)'
;MNSGNLPCFHFSRVVLPLSVDEYQVGQLWSVAEASKAETGGGEGVEVLKNEPFDGEPLLNGQFSQGQYTHKIYHLQSKVPTLIRKIAPKGSLAIHEEAWNAYPYCKTILTNPDYMKENFFVKIETMHLPDRGTTENAHELTPEQLERREVVNINIAADNEYLNPGDINPATTPSTFVSEKTGR
;
A
#
# COMPACT_ATOMS: atom_id res chain seq x y z
N MET A 1 17.38 13.63 -26.61
CA MET A 1 16.64 12.44 -26.14
C MET A 1 16.50 12.60 -24.65
N ASN A 2 15.30 12.92 -24.15
CA ASN A 2 15.08 13.12 -22.73
C ASN A 2 15.37 11.80 -22.01
N SER A 3 16.33 11.83 -21.08
CA SER A 3 16.45 10.84 -20.02
C SER A 3 15.20 10.96 -19.14
N GLY A 4 14.08 10.44 -19.63
CA GLY A 4 12.85 10.33 -18.85
C GLY A 4 13.17 9.53 -17.61
N ASN A 5 12.89 10.09 -16.44
CA ASN A 5 12.98 9.38 -15.17
C ASN A 5 12.19 8.08 -15.32
N LEU A 6 12.91 6.96 -15.46
CA LEU A 6 12.28 5.64 -15.44
C LEU A 6 11.59 5.51 -14.08
N PRO A 7 10.34 5.05 -14.03
CA PRO A 7 9.66 4.82 -12.77
C PRO A 7 10.50 3.86 -11.92
N CYS A 8 10.69 4.20 -10.64
CA CYS A 8 11.40 3.36 -9.71
C CYS A 8 10.50 2.15 -9.38
N PHE A 9 11.01 0.93 -9.57
CA PHE A 9 10.30 -0.31 -9.24
C PHE A 9 10.96 -0.96 -8.04
N HIS A 10 10.23 -1.06 -6.93
CA HIS A 10 10.64 -1.80 -5.73
C HIS A 10 9.68 -2.96 -5.49
N PHE A 11 10.22 -4.12 -5.14
CA PHE A 11 9.44 -5.30 -4.79
C PHE A 11 9.70 -5.67 -3.34
N SER A 12 8.68 -5.51 -2.50
CA SER A 12 8.76 -5.92 -1.10
C SER A 12 8.09 -7.27 -0.90
N ARG A 13 8.76 -8.18 -0.19
CA ARG A 13 8.20 -9.47 0.27
C ARG A 13 7.99 -9.38 1.77
N VAL A 14 6.73 -9.48 2.22
CA VAL A 14 6.37 -9.47 3.65
C VAL A 14 5.85 -10.85 4.03
N VAL A 15 6.65 -11.61 4.77
CA VAL A 15 6.23 -12.94 5.25
C VAL A 15 5.53 -12.77 6.60
N LEU A 16 4.31 -13.32 6.71
CA LEU A 16 3.46 -13.16 7.88
C LEU A 16 3.09 -14.51 8.49
N PRO A 17 2.93 -14.61 9.83
CA PRO A 17 2.44 -15.81 10.51
C PRO A 17 0.90 -15.92 10.42
N LEU A 18 0.34 -15.69 9.23
CA LEU A 18 -1.09 -15.73 8.92
C LEU A 18 -1.33 -16.55 7.66
N SER A 19 -2.45 -17.24 7.56
CA SER A 19 -2.90 -17.76 6.26
C SER A 19 -3.35 -16.61 5.34
N VAL A 20 -3.42 -16.90 4.04
CA VAL A 20 -3.96 -15.97 3.04
C VAL A 20 -5.41 -15.57 3.42
N ASP A 21 -6.25 -16.53 3.79
CA ASP A 21 -7.63 -16.24 4.22
C ASP A 21 -7.71 -15.36 5.49
N GLU A 22 -6.83 -15.61 6.48
CA GLU A 22 -6.75 -14.76 7.67
C GLU A 22 -6.30 -13.34 7.33
N TYR A 23 -5.34 -13.21 6.41
CA TYR A 23 -4.84 -11.92 5.96
C TYR A 23 -5.93 -11.10 5.26
N GLN A 24 -6.77 -11.72 4.43
CA GLN A 24 -7.88 -11.03 3.76
C GLN A 24 -8.77 -10.27 4.76
N VAL A 25 -9.12 -10.92 5.87
CA VAL A 25 -9.94 -10.32 6.93
C VAL A 25 -9.13 -9.31 7.74
N GLY A 26 -7.91 -9.68 8.14
CA GLY A 26 -7.03 -8.85 8.95
C GLY A 26 -6.70 -7.52 8.29
N GLN A 27 -6.35 -7.53 7.00
CA GLN A 27 -6.01 -6.34 6.23
C GLN A 27 -7.16 -5.33 6.20
N LEU A 28 -8.38 -5.77 5.94
CA LEU A 28 -9.55 -4.89 5.88
C LEU A 28 -9.80 -4.21 7.24
N TRP A 29 -9.67 -4.97 8.33
CA TRP A 29 -9.78 -4.43 9.69
C TRP A 29 -8.65 -3.43 9.98
N SER A 30 -7.40 -3.79 9.70
CA SER A 30 -6.23 -2.92 9.92
C SER A 30 -6.32 -1.63 9.13
N VAL A 31 -6.79 -1.67 7.87
CA VAL A 31 -7.00 -0.47 7.05
C VAL A 31 -8.08 0.43 7.67
N ALA A 32 -9.17 -0.14 8.18
CA ALA A 32 -10.22 0.62 8.84
C ALA A 32 -9.71 1.30 10.13
N GLU A 33 -8.97 0.58 10.97
CA GLU A 33 -8.40 1.13 12.21
C GLU A 33 -7.32 2.18 11.94
N ALA A 34 -6.42 1.94 10.99
CA ALA A 34 -5.43 2.92 10.57
C ALA A 34 -6.11 4.19 10.03
N SER A 35 -7.15 4.04 9.19
CA SER A 35 -7.89 5.19 8.68
C SER A 35 -8.55 6.01 9.79
N LYS A 36 -9.06 5.36 10.85
CA LYS A 36 -9.61 6.04 12.03
C LYS A 36 -8.52 6.79 12.81
N ALA A 37 -7.38 6.15 13.06
CA ALA A 37 -6.25 6.75 13.77
C ALA A 37 -5.70 7.98 13.02
N GLU A 38 -5.73 7.93 11.69
CA GLU A 38 -5.25 9.01 10.84
C GLU A 38 -6.26 10.15 10.63
N THR A 39 -7.52 10.00 11.07
CA THR A 39 -8.59 10.99 10.86
C THR A 39 -8.85 11.83 12.10
N GLY A 40 -8.67 13.16 12.00
CA GLY A 40 -8.90 14.10 13.09
C GLY A 40 -8.52 15.55 12.74
N GLY A 41 -9.18 16.53 13.37
CA GLY A 41 -8.79 17.95 13.27
C GLY A 41 -9.04 18.62 11.91
N GLY A 42 -9.90 18.06 11.05
CA GLY A 42 -10.16 18.56 9.69
C GLY A 42 -9.26 17.94 8.61
N GLU A 43 -8.41 16.99 8.99
CA GLU A 43 -7.57 16.17 8.12
C GLU A 43 -7.92 14.69 8.30
N GLY A 44 -7.63 13.85 7.30
CA GLY A 44 -7.96 12.43 7.36
C GLY A 44 -8.30 11.79 6.02
N VAL A 45 -8.96 10.64 6.11
CA VAL A 45 -9.35 9.81 4.96
C VAL A 45 -10.82 10.04 4.63
N GLU A 46 -11.10 10.57 3.45
CA GLU A 46 -12.45 10.69 2.91
C GLU A 46 -12.71 9.53 1.95
N VAL A 47 -13.78 8.75 2.18
CA VAL A 47 -14.17 7.65 1.29
C VAL A 47 -15.24 8.14 0.32
N LEU A 48 -14.91 8.28 -0.96
CA LEU A 48 -15.83 8.73 -2.00
C LEU A 48 -16.63 7.57 -2.61
N LYS A 49 -15.97 6.43 -2.82
CA LYS A 49 -16.60 5.21 -3.35
C LYS A 49 -16.12 3.99 -2.59
N ASN A 50 -17.03 3.06 -2.39
CA ASN A 50 -16.77 1.73 -1.87
C ASN A 50 -17.86 0.79 -2.41
N GLU A 51 -17.60 0.21 -3.58
CA GLU A 51 -18.58 -0.56 -4.34
C GLU A 51 -17.93 -1.78 -5.00
N PRO A 52 -18.67 -2.87 -5.25
CA PRO A 52 -18.16 -3.97 -6.04
C PRO A 52 -17.87 -3.51 -7.48
N PHE A 53 -16.85 -4.09 -8.11
CA PHE A 53 -16.57 -3.91 -9.54
C PHE A 53 -16.61 -5.24 -10.29
N ASP A 54 -16.93 -5.16 -11.58
CA ASP A 54 -16.93 -6.27 -12.53
C ASP A 54 -16.47 -5.74 -13.90
N GLY A 55 -15.55 -6.46 -14.54
CA GLY A 55 -15.08 -6.19 -15.90
C GLY A 55 -13.79 -5.36 -16.03
N GLU A 56 -13.13 -4.99 -14.94
CA GLU A 56 -11.81 -4.32 -14.99
C GLU A 56 -10.70 -5.40 -15.02
N PRO A 57 -10.00 -5.62 -16.15
CA PRO A 57 -8.98 -6.65 -16.24
C PRO A 57 -7.73 -6.26 -15.43
N LEU A 58 -7.32 -7.17 -14.55
CA LEU A 58 -6.17 -7.04 -13.65
C LEU A 58 -5.23 -8.23 -13.84
N LEU A 59 -3.93 -7.99 -13.64
CA LEU A 59 -2.85 -8.95 -13.85
C LEU A 59 -3.04 -9.78 -15.13
N ASN A 60 -2.87 -9.13 -16.29
CA ASN A 60 -3.04 -9.76 -17.61
C ASN A 60 -4.43 -10.42 -17.83
N GLY A 61 -5.47 -9.96 -17.14
CA GLY A 61 -6.84 -10.44 -17.27
C GLY A 61 -7.19 -11.65 -16.39
N GLN A 62 -6.30 -12.04 -15.48
CA GLN A 62 -6.55 -13.14 -14.54
C GLN A 62 -7.60 -12.80 -13.48
N PHE A 63 -7.70 -11.52 -13.12
CA PHE A 63 -8.71 -11.03 -12.21
C PHE A 63 -9.55 -9.96 -12.90
N SER A 64 -10.85 -9.95 -12.63
CA SER A 64 -11.77 -9.00 -13.27
C SER A 64 -12.89 -8.50 -12.38
N GLN A 65 -12.98 -9.01 -11.15
CA GLN A 65 -14.06 -8.77 -10.21
C GLN A 65 -13.50 -8.58 -8.80
N GLY A 66 -14.16 -7.76 -7.99
CA GLY A 66 -13.72 -7.51 -6.62
C GLY A 66 -14.38 -6.28 -6.01
N GLN A 67 -13.68 -5.63 -5.08
CA GLN A 67 -14.12 -4.39 -4.45
C GLN A 67 -13.30 -3.21 -4.97
N TYR A 68 -13.97 -2.14 -5.39
CA TYR A 68 -13.34 -0.89 -5.77
C TYR A 68 -13.55 0.16 -4.67
N THR A 69 -12.48 0.87 -4.32
CA THR A 69 -12.56 2.01 -3.41
C THR A 69 -11.87 3.22 -4.01
N HIS A 70 -12.49 4.38 -3.83
CA HIS A 70 -11.89 5.68 -4.11
C HIS A 70 -11.86 6.50 -2.83
N LYS A 71 -10.67 6.87 -2.37
CA LYS A 71 -10.45 7.68 -1.19
C LYS A 71 -9.64 8.93 -1.49
N ILE A 72 -9.80 9.96 -0.67
CA ILE A 72 -8.96 11.15 -0.67
C ILE A 72 -8.28 11.25 0.70
N TYR A 73 -6.95 11.30 0.69
CA TYR A 73 -6.14 11.61 1.87
C TYR A 73 -5.82 13.10 1.92
N HIS A 74 -6.31 13.78 2.95
CA HIS A 74 -6.05 15.19 3.21
C HIS A 74 -4.82 15.33 4.12
N LEU A 75 -3.64 15.64 3.54
CA LEU A 75 -2.33 15.54 4.23
C LEU A 75 -1.74 16.88 4.70
N GLN A 76 -2.57 17.91 4.92
CA GLN A 76 -2.08 19.29 5.03
C GLN A 76 -1.10 19.55 6.21
N SER A 77 -1.23 18.84 7.33
CA SER A 77 -0.30 18.90 8.47
C SER A 77 0.69 17.74 8.54
N LYS A 78 0.47 16.67 7.77
CA LYS A 78 1.25 15.41 7.81
C LYS A 78 2.42 15.35 6.84
N VAL A 79 2.50 16.28 5.88
CA VAL A 79 3.66 16.38 4.99
C VAL A 79 4.81 17.18 5.63
N PRO A 80 6.08 16.85 5.33
CA PRO A 80 7.23 17.62 5.80
C PRO A 80 7.09 19.13 5.55
N THR A 81 7.59 19.94 6.50
CA THR A 81 7.46 21.41 6.48
C THR A 81 7.95 22.06 5.19
N LEU A 82 8.96 21.48 4.53
CA LEU A 82 9.46 21.96 3.24
C LEU A 82 8.38 21.84 2.14
N ILE A 83 7.70 20.69 2.06
CA ILE A 83 6.62 20.43 1.10
C ILE A 83 5.45 21.37 1.39
N ARG A 84 5.07 21.53 2.65
CA ARG A 84 3.98 22.43 3.06
C ARG A 84 4.22 23.89 2.67
N LYS A 85 5.48 24.36 2.65
CA LYS A 85 5.82 25.75 2.30
C LYS A 85 5.78 26.03 0.79
N ILE A 86 5.98 25.02 -0.04
CA ILE A 86 5.98 25.15 -1.51
C ILE A 86 4.63 24.76 -2.14
N ALA A 87 3.81 24.00 -1.42
CA ALA A 87 2.51 23.50 -1.84
C ALA A 87 1.40 24.58 -1.71
N PRO A 88 0.66 24.91 -2.79
CA PRO A 88 -0.52 25.77 -2.74
C PRO A 88 -1.59 25.28 -1.75
N LYS A 89 -2.47 26.17 -1.26
CA LYS A 89 -3.60 25.74 -0.43
C LYS A 89 -4.50 24.78 -1.22
N GLY A 90 -4.80 23.61 -0.65
CA GLY A 90 -5.61 22.56 -1.30
C GLY A 90 -4.81 21.57 -2.16
N SER A 91 -3.51 21.77 -2.38
CA SER A 91 -2.70 20.89 -3.25
C SER A 91 -2.26 19.58 -2.59
N LEU A 92 -2.61 19.36 -1.32
CA LEU A 92 -2.16 18.23 -0.49
C LEU A 92 -3.25 17.17 -0.30
N ALA A 93 -4.09 17.00 -1.33
CA ALA A 93 -5.04 15.90 -1.44
C ALA A 93 -4.45 14.80 -2.34
N ILE A 94 -4.27 13.59 -1.79
CA ILE A 94 -3.86 12.41 -2.56
C ILE A 94 -5.09 11.55 -2.81
N HIS A 95 -5.38 11.29 -4.08
CA HIS A 95 -6.44 10.38 -4.49
C HIS A 95 -5.90 8.96 -4.52
N GLU A 96 -6.55 8.05 -3.79
CA GLU A 96 -6.30 6.62 -3.83
C GLU A 96 -7.46 5.92 -4.53
N GLU A 97 -7.17 5.28 -5.64
CA GLU A 97 -8.06 4.33 -6.29
C GLU A 97 -7.50 2.92 -6.11
N ALA A 98 -8.28 2.02 -5.53
CA ALA A 98 -7.86 0.65 -5.26
C ALA A 98 -8.88 -0.35 -5.81
N TRP A 99 -8.38 -1.37 -6.51
CA TRP A 99 -9.11 -2.54 -7.00
C TRP A 99 -8.61 -3.76 -6.23
N ASN A 100 -9.40 -4.19 -5.26
CA ASN A 100 -9.13 -5.37 -4.46
C ASN A 100 -9.85 -6.57 -5.08
N ALA A 101 -9.10 -7.36 -5.86
CA ALA A 101 -9.53 -8.63 -6.44
C ALA A 101 -8.77 -9.78 -5.77
N TYR A 102 -8.87 -9.84 -4.43
CA TYR A 102 -8.11 -10.76 -3.59
C TYR A 102 -8.01 -12.17 -4.19
N PRO A 103 -6.80 -12.75 -4.31
CA PRO A 103 -5.55 -12.37 -3.65
C PRO A 103 -4.73 -11.29 -4.36
N TYR A 104 -5.18 -10.71 -5.47
CA TYR A 104 -4.48 -9.62 -6.14
C TYR A 104 -5.12 -8.26 -5.84
N CYS A 105 -4.29 -7.26 -5.56
CA CYS A 105 -4.74 -5.89 -5.34
C CYS A 105 -3.93 -4.92 -6.20
N LYS A 106 -4.61 -3.95 -6.82
CA LYS A 106 -4.00 -2.82 -7.54
C LYS A 106 -4.42 -1.53 -6.86
N THR A 107 -3.48 -0.69 -6.46
CA THR A 107 -3.74 0.64 -5.90
C THR A 107 -2.97 1.69 -6.69
N ILE A 108 -3.64 2.78 -7.03
CA ILE A 108 -3.07 3.93 -7.73
C ILE A 108 -3.27 5.17 -6.86
N LEU A 109 -2.17 5.82 -6.48
CA LEU A 109 -2.16 7.09 -5.78
C LEU A 109 -1.81 8.21 -6.77
N THR A 110 -2.63 9.26 -6.82
CA THR A 110 -2.41 10.43 -7.69
C THR A 110 -2.63 11.73 -6.92
N ASN A 111 -2.17 12.84 -7.50
CA ASN A 111 -2.38 14.19 -6.97
C ASN A 111 -2.89 15.10 -8.10
N PRO A 112 -4.17 14.93 -8.51
CA PRO A 112 -4.70 15.53 -9.73
C PRO A 112 -4.72 17.06 -9.67
N ASP A 113 -4.92 17.65 -8.49
CA ASP A 113 -5.09 19.09 -8.34
C ASP A 113 -3.80 19.90 -8.48
N TYR A 114 -2.63 19.27 -8.27
CA TYR A 114 -1.35 19.98 -8.26
C TYR A 114 -0.30 19.34 -9.15
N MET A 115 0.14 18.11 -8.84
CA MET A 115 1.17 17.45 -9.64
C MET A 115 0.64 16.88 -10.96
N LYS A 116 -0.68 16.67 -11.08
CA LYS A 116 -1.34 16.14 -12.28
C LYS A 116 -0.66 14.83 -12.71
N GLU A 117 -0.27 14.73 -13.99
CA GLU A 117 0.40 13.57 -14.57
C GLU A 117 1.86 13.40 -14.10
N ASN A 118 2.43 14.39 -13.40
CA ASN A 118 3.83 14.32 -12.94
C ASN A 118 4.00 13.51 -11.65
N PHE A 119 2.90 13.05 -11.03
CA PHE A 119 2.94 12.22 -9.83
C PHE A 119 1.94 11.07 -9.94
N PHE A 120 2.46 9.86 -9.82
CA PHE A 120 1.68 8.68 -9.55
C PHE A 120 2.50 7.70 -8.72
N VAL A 121 1.83 6.93 -7.87
CA VAL A 121 2.41 5.74 -7.24
C VAL A 121 1.47 4.59 -7.55
N LYS A 122 2.01 3.52 -8.14
CA LYS A 122 1.26 2.29 -8.39
C LYS A 122 1.79 1.21 -7.47
N ILE A 123 0.89 0.61 -6.69
CA ILE A 123 1.17 -0.52 -5.81
C ILE A 123 0.37 -1.69 -6.33
N GLU A 124 1.06 -2.77 -6.68
CA GLU A 124 0.46 -4.05 -7.04
C GLU A 124 0.88 -5.07 -5.99
N THR A 125 -0.05 -5.87 -5.52
CA THR A 125 0.18 -6.84 -4.44
C THR A 125 -0.45 -8.17 -4.78
N MET A 126 0.29 -9.24 -4.54
CA MET A 126 -0.16 -10.61 -4.65
C MET A 126 0.03 -11.33 -3.32
N HIS A 127 -1.03 -11.94 -2.80
CA HIS A 127 -1.00 -12.71 -1.56
C HIS A 127 -0.86 -14.21 -1.89
N LEU A 128 0.23 -14.83 -1.47
CA LEU A 128 0.55 -16.22 -1.78
C LEU A 128 0.70 -17.05 -0.50
N PRO A 129 0.27 -18.33 -0.50
CA PRO A 129 0.45 -19.24 0.63
C PRO A 129 1.88 -19.83 0.64
N ASP A 130 2.90 -18.97 0.53
CA ASP A 130 4.31 -19.37 0.52
C ASP A 130 5.14 -18.51 1.49
N ARG A 131 6.46 -18.70 1.49
CA ARG A 131 7.39 -17.97 2.35
C ARG A 131 8.14 -16.86 1.61
N GLY A 132 7.50 -16.22 0.64
CA GLY A 132 8.14 -15.23 -0.24
C GLY A 132 9.11 -15.87 -1.23
N THR A 133 8.82 -17.09 -1.67
CA THR A 133 9.71 -17.90 -2.53
C THR A 133 9.33 -17.83 -4.01
N THR A 134 8.10 -17.41 -4.32
CA THR A 134 7.65 -17.25 -5.69
C THR A 134 8.40 -16.10 -6.36
N GLU A 135 9.15 -16.43 -7.41
CA GLU A 135 10.03 -15.46 -8.06
C GLU A 135 9.25 -14.39 -8.82
N ASN A 136 8.38 -14.72 -9.78
CA ASN A 136 7.70 -13.72 -10.63
C ASN A 136 6.17 -13.69 -10.42
N ALA A 137 5.72 -13.39 -9.20
CA ALA A 137 4.29 -13.39 -8.85
C ALA A 137 3.43 -12.38 -9.65
N HIS A 138 4.05 -11.35 -10.24
CA HIS A 138 3.37 -10.30 -11.00
C HIS A 138 3.52 -10.46 -12.53
N GLU A 139 4.07 -11.59 -12.99
CA GLU A 139 4.24 -11.89 -14.42
C GLU A 139 4.96 -10.76 -15.18
N LEU A 140 5.97 -10.17 -14.53
CA LEU A 140 6.79 -9.13 -15.13
C LEU A 140 7.48 -9.65 -16.38
N THR A 141 7.72 -8.75 -17.33
CA THR A 141 8.57 -9.08 -18.48
C THR A 141 9.99 -9.40 -18.02
N PRO A 142 10.79 -10.16 -18.81
CA PRO A 142 12.17 -10.47 -18.44
C PRO A 142 13.01 -9.23 -18.12
N GLU A 143 12.84 -8.13 -18.87
CA GLU A 143 13.56 -6.87 -18.64
C GLU A 143 13.17 -6.20 -17.32
N GLN A 144 11.88 -6.20 -16.95
CA GLN A 144 11.42 -5.68 -15.68
C GLN A 144 11.87 -6.56 -14.51
N LEU A 145 11.85 -7.88 -14.71
CA LEU A 145 12.26 -8.87 -13.73
C LEU A 145 13.75 -8.76 -13.40
N GLU A 146 14.60 -8.51 -14.40
CA GLU A 146 16.05 -8.33 -14.22
C GLU A 146 16.39 -7.02 -13.49
N ARG A 147 15.63 -5.95 -13.74
CA ARG A 147 15.87 -4.62 -13.12
C ARG A 147 15.34 -4.49 -11.70
N ARG A 148 14.52 -5.43 -11.25
CA ARG A 148 13.83 -5.27 -9.97
C ARG A 148 14.80 -5.45 -8.81
N GLU A 149 14.57 -4.67 -7.76
CA GLU A 149 15.15 -4.92 -6.45
C GLU A 149 14.12 -5.61 -5.56
N VAL A 150 14.52 -6.72 -4.93
CA VAL A 150 13.68 -7.47 -3.99
C VAL A 150 14.14 -7.18 -2.57
N VAL A 151 13.25 -6.60 -1.78
CA VAL A 151 13.45 -6.29 -0.36
C VAL A 151 12.61 -7.26 0.48
N ASN A 152 13.25 -8.01 1.38
CA ASN A 152 12.54 -8.90 2.29
C ASN A 152 12.30 -8.17 3.62
N ILE A 153 11.04 -7.95 3.97
CA ILE A 153 10.66 -7.23 5.19
C ILE A 153 10.43 -8.24 6.30
N ASN A 154 11.29 -8.20 7.33
CA ASN A 154 11.12 -8.97 8.55
C ASN A 154 10.33 -8.16 9.59
N ILE A 155 9.06 -8.51 9.78
CA ILE A 155 8.17 -7.80 10.72
C ILE A 155 8.60 -7.91 12.20
N ALA A 156 9.51 -8.83 12.55
CA ALA A 156 10.03 -8.97 13.90
C ALA A 156 11.32 -8.16 14.13
N ALA A 157 11.86 -7.50 13.10
CA ALA A 157 13.10 -6.74 13.15
C ALA A 157 12.85 -5.22 13.17
N ASP A 158 12.33 -4.71 14.28
CA ASP A 158 11.94 -3.30 14.43
C ASP A 158 13.06 -2.29 14.06
N ASN A 159 14.33 -2.66 14.23
CA ASN A 159 15.46 -1.77 13.96
C ASN A 159 15.95 -1.76 12.50
N GLU A 160 15.35 -2.55 11.60
CA GLU A 160 15.81 -2.64 10.21
C GLU A 160 15.25 -1.51 9.34
N TYR A 161 13.95 -1.23 9.46
CA TYR A 161 13.25 -0.28 8.59
C TYR A 161 12.46 0.82 9.34
N LEU A 162 12.28 0.72 10.67
CA LEU A 162 11.57 1.73 11.45
C LEU A 162 12.53 2.78 12.00
N ASN A 163 12.06 4.03 12.11
CA ASN A 163 12.79 5.04 12.87
C ASN A 163 12.58 4.80 14.38
N PRO A 164 13.51 5.22 15.24
CA PRO A 164 13.37 5.05 16.69
C PRO A 164 12.07 5.64 17.28
N GLY A 165 11.52 6.69 16.66
CA GLY A 165 10.26 7.32 17.09
C GLY A 165 9.00 6.53 16.70
N ASP A 166 9.11 5.61 15.74
CA ASP A 166 7.99 4.79 15.26
C ASP A 166 7.88 3.46 16.03
N ILE A 167 8.90 3.11 16.84
CA ILE A 167 8.92 1.90 17.65
C ILE A 167 7.99 2.07 18.85
N ASN A 168 6.94 1.26 18.90
CA ASN A 168 5.97 1.24 19.98
C ASN A 168 5.81 -0.19 20.53
N PRO A 169 6.03 -0.41 21.84
CA PRO A 169 5.88 -1.74 22.45
C PRO A 169 4.51 -2.39 22.22
N ALA A 170 3.44 -1.59 22.04
CA ALA A 170 2.10 -2.09 21.77
C ALA A 170 1.93 -2.66 20.35
N THR A 171 2.84 -2.35 19.43
CA THR A 171 2.80 -2.79 18.02
C THR A 171 4.06 -3.56 17.61
N THR A 172 4.89 -4.01 18.56
CA THR A 172 6.11 -4.79 18.31
C THR A 172 5.77 -6.29 18.19
N PRO A 173 5.85 -6.91 17.00
CA PRO A 173 5.46 -8.31 16.82
C PRO A 173 6.38 -9.29 17.54
N SER A 174 7.66 -8.97 17.72
CA SER A 174 8.65 -9.86 18.35
C SER A 174 8.40 -10.15 19.84
N THR A 175 7.58 -9.31 20.49
CA THR A 175 7.23 -9.44 21.92
C THR A 175 5.74 -9.70 22.13
N PHE A 176 4.95 -9.76 21.06
CA PHE A 176 3.51 -10.00 21.13
C PHE A 176 3.22 -11.50 21.10
N VAL A 177 2.23 -11.92 21.89
CA VAL A 177 1.67 -13.27 21.84
C VAL A 177 0.14 -13.17 21.83
N SER A 178 -0.49 -13.74 20.82
CA SER A 178 -1.94 -13.76 20.68
C SER A 178 -2.57 -14.69 21.71
N GLU A 179 -3.44 -14.16 22.57
CA GLU A 179 -4.20 -14.97 23.55
C GLU A 179 -5.13 -15.99 22.87
N LYS A 180 -5.62 -15.69 21.66
CA LYS A 180 -6.60 -16.54 20.95
C LYS A 180 -5.95 -17.68 20.17
N THR A 181 -4.75 -17.44 19.63
CA THR A 181 -4.10 -18.39 18.70
C THR A 181 -2.77 -18.93 19.22
N GLY A 182 -2.19 -18.31 20.24
CA GLY A 182 -0.87 -18.65 20.78
C GLY A 182 0.30 -18.35 19.85
N ARG A 183 0.07 -17.65 18.73
CA ARG A 183 1.11 -17.17 17.82
C ARG A 183 1.84 -15.98 18.41
#